data_AF-A0A0C5XPD3-F1
#
_entry.id   AF-A0A0C5XPD3-F1
#
_cell.length_a   1.000
_cell.length_b   1.000
_cell.length_c   1.000
_cell.angle_alpha   90.00
_cell.angle_beta   90.00
_cell.angle_gamma   90.00
#
_symmetry.space_group_name_H-M   'P 1'
#
loop_
_entity.id
_entity.type
_entity.pdbx_description
1 polymer ?
#
loop_
_entity_poly.entity_id
_entity_poly.type
_entity_poly.pdbx_seq_one_letter_code
_entity_poly.pdbx_strand_id
1 'polypeptide(L)'
;MHQTNAAGERLHQECLSRRYELMRLIFIAFLLVTGAVLLHLAWNAALKILQSIVKLAYMSAKVVGAALVAGLAGLVAFVVLPIAVLGDWFGIAVVSVAIAAFVLCWRKFAVRDGRAARPLSPMEEDQSTSLPIVEEVIKPEADPRIAEAWEMAGELAPEYAQRLSAARRHCAQVLEMAAGGPVEWSIVDCSTFISRTVPDAVSTAAALMMDADHSERSSLAGELVVDLERIASRAREEVDSRRRQLRNSWHVIRTHIASRTARDAS
;
A
#
# COMPACT_ATOMS: atom_id res chain seq x y z
N MET A 1 -28.50 -81.67 -3.30
CA MET A 1 -27.18 -81.46 -2.65
C MET A 1 -26.39 -80.26 -3.20
N HIS A 2 -26.81 -79.58 -4.28
CA HIS A 2 -26.09 -78.42 -4.83
C HIS A 2 -26.51 -77.04 -4.25
N GLN A 3 -27.59 -76.95 -3.49
CA GLN A 3 -28.16 -75.65 -3.08
C GLN A 3 -27.50 -75.05 -1.82
N THR A 4 -26.79 -75.85 -1.02
CA THR A 4 -26.13 -75.40 0.22
C THR A 4 -24.77 -74.71 -0.02
N ASN A 5 -24.09 -74.99 -1.13
CA ASN A 5 -22.79 -74.38 -1.43
C ASN A 5 -22.92 -72.91 -1.88
N ALA A 6 -23.99 -72.56 -2.61
CA ALA A 6 -24.21 -71.21 -3.11
C ALA A 6 -24.53 -70.18 -2.01
N ALA A 7 -25.05 -70.63 -0.86
CA ALA A 7 -25.31 -69.75 0.29
C ALA A 7 -24.03 -69.40 1.05
N GLY A 8 -23.08 -70.34 1.13
CA GLY A 8 -21.77 -70.12 1.77
C GLY A 8 -20.91 -69.11 1.01
N GLU A 9 -20.91 -69.17 -0.32
CA GLU A 9 -20.14 -68.23 -1.15
C GLU A 9 -20.65 -66.79 -1.05
N ARG A 10 -21.97 -66.57 -0.96
CA ARG A 10 -22.54 -65.22 -0.77
C ARG A 10 -22.17 -64.61 0.57
N LEU A 11 -22.24 -65.40 1.65
CA LEU A 11 -21.85 -64.92 2.99
C LEU A 11 -20.35 -64.58 3.05
N HIS A 12 -19.51 -65.37 2.37
CA HIS A 12 -18.08 -65.09 2.27
C HIS A 12 -17.81 -63.79 1.47
N GLN A 13 -18.54 -63.57 0.37
CA GLN A 13 -18.40 -62.37 -0.45
C GLN A 13 -18.89 -61.10 0.25
N GLU A 14 -20.00 -61.17 1.00
CA GLU A 14 -20.48 -60.06 1.83
C GLU A 14 -19.51 -59.73 2.99
N CYS A 15 -18.91 -60.75 3.60
CA CYS A 15 -17.91 -60.58 4.66
C CYS A 15 -16.63 -59.90 4.13
N LEU A 16 -16.17 -60.30 2.94
CA LEU A 16 -15.02 -59.67 2.27
C LEU A 16 -15.31 -58.22 1.88
N SER A 17 -16.49 -57.92 1.34
CA SER A 17 -16.89 -56.55 0.95
C SER A 17 -16.92 -55.62 2.17
N ARG A 18 -17.55 -56.05 3.28
CA ARG A 18 -17.58 -55.27 4.53
C ARG A 18 -16.19 -55.05 5.11
N ARG A 19 -15.30 -56.05 5.06
CA ARG A 19 -13.91 -55.90 5.51
C ARG A 19 -13.17 -54.86 4.67
N TYR A 20 -13.37 -54.85 3.36
CA TYR A 20 -12.74 -53.87 2.48
C TYR A 20 -13.24 -52.43 2.73
N GLU A 21 -14.56 -52.25 2.91
CA GLU A 21 -15.13 -50.95 3.27
C GLU A 21 -14.60 -50.43 4.61
N LEU A 22 -14.51 -51.30 5.61
CA LEU A 22 -14.01 -50.95 6.93
C LEU A 22 -12.52 -50.56 6.88
N MET A 23 -11.70 -51.31 6.14
CA MET A 23 -10.28 -50.97 5.90
C MET A 23 -10.12 -49.64 5.16
N ARG A 24 -10.98 -49.37 4.16
CA ARG A 24 -10.96 -48.10 3.41
C ARG A 24 -11.32 -46.92 4.32
N LEU A 25 -12.33 -47.06 5.17
CA LEU A 25 -12.71 -46.02 6.14
C LEU A 25 -11.61 -45.76 7.17
N ILE A 26 -10.97 -46.81 7.70
CA ILE A 26 -9.82 -46.68 8.61
C ILE A 26 -8.68 -45.92 7.92
N PHE A 27 -8.37 -46.26 6.67
CA PHE A 27 -7.30 -45.60 5.93
C PHE A 27 -7.59 -44.12 5.67
N ILE A 28 -8.82 -43.78 5.29
CA ILE A 28 -9.24 -42.38 5.10
C ILE A 28 -9.15 -41.61 6.42
N ALA A 29 -9.65 -42.18 7.52
CA ALA A 29 -9.56 -41.55 8.84
C ALA A 29 -8.09 -41.32 9.25
N PHE A 30 -7.21 -42.30 9.01
CA PHE A 30 -5.78 -42.17 9.27
C PHE A 30 -5.13 -41.04 8.46
N LEU A 31 -5.46 -40.92 7.17
CA LEU A 31 -4.96 -39.83 6.32
C LEU A 31 -5.46 -38.45 6.79
N LEU A 32 -6.72 -38.35 7.19
CA LEU A 32 -7.29 -37.09 7.70
C LEU A 32 -6.61 -36.65 9.00
N VAL A 33 -6.42 -37.58 9.94
CA VAL A 33 -5.74 -37.31 11.21
C VAL A 33 -4.29 -36.89 10.97
N THR A 34 -3.57 -37.63 10.11
CA THR A 34 -2.16 -37.33 9.78
C THR A 34 -2.05 -35.96 9.09
N GLY A 35 -2.95 -35.66 8.14
CA GLY A 35 -3.01 -34.38 7.46
C GLY A 35 -3.28 -33.22 8.42
N ALA A 36 -4.22 -33.38 9.36
CA ALA A 36 -4.52 -32.36 10.36
C ALA A 36 -3.32 -32.08 11.29
N VAL A 37 -2.60 -33.12 11.71
CA VAL A 37 -1.38 -32.97 12.53
C VAL A 37 -0.29 -32.22 11.76
N LEU A 38 -0.06 -32.56 10.49
CA LEU A 38 0.92 -31.85 9.65
C LEU A 38 0.55 -30.39 9.42
N LEU A 39 -0.74 -30.09 9.17
CA LEU A 39 -1.23 -28.73 9.02
C LEU A 39 -0.99 -27.91 10.31
N HIS A 40 -1.28 -28.50 11.46
CA HIS A 40 -1.08 -27.85 12.75
C HIS A 40 0.41 -27.59 13.05
N LEU A 41 1.29 -28.52 12.69
CA LEU A 41 2.75 -28.32 12.81
C LEU A 41 3.24 -27.21 11.88
N ALA A 42 2.78 -27.19 10.63
CA ALA A 42 3.13 -26.14 9.67
C ALA A 42 2.64 -24.76 10.13
N TRP A 43 1.42 -24.68 10.66
CA TRP A 43 0.85 -23.46 11.23
C TRP A 43 1.68 -22.91 12.40
N ASN A 44 2.08 -23.78 13.33
CA ASN A 44 2.92 -23.40 14.46
C ASN A 44 4.32 -22.94 14.02
N ALA A 45 4.90 -23.55 12.98
CA ALA A 45 6.17 -23.11 12.41
C ALA A 45 6.03 -21.73 11.77
N ALA A 46 4.98 -21.49 10.98
CA ALA A 46 4.72 -20.20 10.35
C ALA A 46 4.56 -19.07 11.39
N LEU A 47 3.83 -19.33 12.47
CA LEU A 47 3.68 -18.35 13.56
C LEU A 47 5.01 -18.01 14.24
N LYS A 48 5.89 -18.99 14.45
CA LYS A 48 7.23 -18.76 15.02
C LYS A 48 8.11 -17.92 14.10
N ILE A 49 8.06 -18.18 12.79
CA ILE A 49 8.80 -17.39 11.79
C ILE A 49 8.29 -15.94 11.79
N LEU A 50 6.96 -15.75 11.78
CA LEU A 50 6.36 -14.42 11.83
C LEU A 50 6.76 -13.64 13.10
N GLN A 51 6.73 -14.29 14.26
CA GLN A 51 7.19 -13.69 15.51
C GLN A 51 8.68 -13.30 15.47
N SER A 52 9.52 -14.12 14.83
CA SER A 52 10.94 -13.81 14.64
C SER A 52 11.14 -12.57 13.76
N ILE A 53 10.40 -12.48 12.65
CA ILE A 53 10.45 -11.32 11.74
C ILE A 53 9.99 -10.04 12.46
N VAL A 54 8.89 -10.11 13.22
CA VAL A 54 8.38 -8.96 13.98
C VAL A 54 9.41 -8.51 15.04
N LYS A 55 10.03 -9.44 15.76
CA LYS A 55 11.11 -9.11 16.72
C LYS A 55 12.31 -8.48 16.03
N LEU A 56 12.71 -8.98 14.87
CA LEU A 56 13.83 -8.43 14.10
C LEU A 56 13.51 -7.02 13.58
N ALA A 57 12.29 -6.79 13.09
CA ALA A 57 11.82 -5.48 12.66
C ALA A 57 11.71 -4.49 13.82
N TYR A 58 11.27 -4.94 15.00
CA TYR A 58 11.21 -4.10 16.20
C TYR A 58 12.61 -3.72 16.70
N MET A 59 13.55 -4.66 16.69
CA MET A 59 14.95 -4.39 17.06
C MET A 59 15.64 -3.47 16.05
N SER A 60 15.41 -3.66 14.75
CA SER A 60 15.96 -2.76 13.73
C SER A 60 15.37 -1.35 13.83
N ALA A 61 14.07 -1.21 14.06
CA ALA A 61 13.44 0.10 14.30
C ALA A 61 14.02 0.80 15.54
N LYS A 62 14.30 0.06 16.62
CA LYS A 62 14.98 0.60 17.82
C LYS A 62 16.41 1.04 17.54
N VAL A 63 17.17 0.26 16.77
CA VAL A 63 18.55 0.62 16.41
C VAL A 63 18.59 1.83 15.49
N VAL A 64 17.66 1.93 14.53
CA VAL A 64 17.51 3.11 13.66
C VAL A 64 17.09 4.33 14.48
N GLY A 65 16.15 4.19 15.42
CA GLY A 65 15.75 5.28 16.32
C GLY A 65 16.90 5.76 17.23
N ALA A 66 17.67 4.84 17.81
CA ALA A 66 18.83 5.17 18.63
C ALA A 66 19.97 5.80 17.81
N ALA A 67 20.20 5.32 16.57
CA ALA A 67 21.16 5.92 15.65
C ALA A 67 20.73 7.31 15.19
N LEU A 68 19.43 7.56 15.02
CA LEU A 68 18.89 8.87 14.69
C LEU A 68 19.06 9.86 15.85
N VAL A 69 18.81 9.43 17.09
CA VAL A 69 19.00 10.26 18.29
C VAL A 69 20.48 10.53 18.56
N ALA A 70 21.35 9.53 18.38
CA ALA A 70 22.80 9.72 18.49
C ALA A 70 23.36 10.60 17.36
N GLY A 71 22.84 10.46 16.14
CA GLY A 71 23.16 11.31 15.00
C GLY A 71 22.71 12.76 15.21
N LEU A 72 21.51 12.98 15.77
CA LEU A 72 21.01 14.30 16.16
C LEU A 72 21.85 14.92 17.28
N ALA A 73 22.20 14.15 18.32
CA ALA A 73 23.07 14.64 19.40
C ALA A 73 24.48 14.98 18.89
N GLY A 74 25.04 14.16 18.00
CA GLY A 74 26.32 14.41 17.34
C GLY A 74 26.28 15.62 16.42
N LEU A 75 25.19 15.82 15.67
CA LEU A 75 25.01 16.96 14.76
C LEU A 75 24.79 18.26 15.54
N VAL A 76 24.05 18.22 16.65
CA VAL A 76 23.92 19.37 17.56
C VAL A 76 25.27 19.71 18.20
N ALA A 77 26.04 18.74 18.66
CA ALA A 77 27.38 18.98 19.19
C ALA A 77 28.35 19.51 18.12
N PHE A 78 28.27 19.00 16.88
CA PHE A 78 29.15 19.39 15.78
C PHE A 78 28.79 20.74 15.15
N VAL A 79 27.53 21.20 15.29
CA VAL A 79 27.11 22.53 14.81
C VAL A 79 27.31 23.59 15.90
N VAL A 80 27.00 23.29 17.16
CA VAL A 80 27.07 24.28 18.25
C VAL A 80 28.51 24.54 18.71
N LEU A 81 29.38 23.53 18.70
CA LEU A 81 30.76 23.67 19.19
C LEU A 81 31.67 24.56 18.31
N PRO A 82 31.61 24.51 16.96
CA PRO A 82 32.41 25.39 16.11
C PRO A 82 31.90 26.83 16.07
N ILE A 83 30.58 27.05 16.15
CA ILE A 83 29.96 28.39 16.19
C ILE A 83 30.40 29.14 17.45
N ALA A 84 30.55 28.43 18.58
CA ALA A 84 30.99 29.03 19.84
C ALA A 84 32.51 29.31 19.91
N VAL A 85 33.35 28.65 19.10
CA VAL A 85 34.82 28.68 19.26
C VAL A 85 35.56 29.38 18.11
N LEU A 86 35.04 29.39 16.87
CA LEU A 86 35.82 29.78 15.67
C LEU A 86 35.18 30.84 14.77
N GLY A 87 34.03 31.40 15.14
CA GLY A 87 33.38 32.50 14.41
C GLY A 87 32.62 32.08 13.13
N ASP A 88 31.72 32.98 12.71
CA ASP A 88 30.58 32.74 11.79
C ASP A 88 30.93 32.06 10.45
N TRP A 89 32.15 32.26 9.94
CA TRP A 89 32.56 31.73 8.64
C TRP A 89 32.77 30.22 8.62
N PHE A 90 33.13 29.61 9.76
CA PHE A 90 33.33 28.15 9.85
C PHE A 90 32.01 27.38 9.91
N GLY A 91 30.97 27.96 10.51
CA GLY A 91 29.63 27.36 10.56
C GLY A 91 29.05 27.16 9.16
N ILE A 92 29.22 28.15 8.27
CA ILE A 92 28.72 28.10 6.89
C ILE A 92 29.46 27.04 6.06
N ALA A 93 30.78 26.90 6.25
CA ALA A 93 31.57 25.88 5.56
C ALA A 93 31.18 24.45 6.00
N VAL A 94 30.94 24.24 7.30
CA VAL A 94 30.53 22.93 7.82
C VAL A 94 29.10 22.57 7.40
N VAL A 95 28.19 23.53 7.45
CA VAL A 95 26.79 23.34 7.01
C VAL A 95 26.72 23.06 5.51
N SER A 96 27.51 23.76 4.69
CA SER A 96 27.55 23.50 3.23
C SER A 96 28.13 22.11 2.90
N VAL A 97 29.15 21.65 3.62
CA VAL A 97 29.68 20.28 3.47
C VAL A 97 28.66 19.23 3.94
N ALA A 98 27.93 19.47 5.03
CA ALA A 98 26.88 18.57 5.50
C ALA A 98 25.70 18.48 4.52
N ILE A 99 25.28 19.61 3.94
CA ILE A 99 24.24 19.65 2.89
C ILE A 99 24.73 18.93 1.64
N ALA A 100 25.97 19.15 1.20
CA ALA A 100 26.55 18.46 0.04
C ALA A 100 26.63 16.94 0.26
N ALA A 101 27.03 16.50 1.44
CA ALA A 101 27.05 15.08 1.81
C ALA A 101 25.63 14.49 1.84
N PHE A 102 24.65 15.24 2.35
CA PHE A 102 23.24 14.82 2.39
C PHE A 102 22.66 14.66 0.98
N VAL A 103 22.90 15.63 0.09
CA VAL A 103 22.48 15.58 -1.33
C VAL A 103 23.13 14.41 -2.06
N LEU A 104 24.43 14.14 -1.82
CA LEU A 104 25.12 13.00 -2.41
C LEU A 104 24.59 11.66 -1.89
N CYS A 105 24.25 11.56 -0.60
CA CYS A 105 23.60 10.39 -0.03
C CYS A 105 22.22 10.13 -0.66
N TRP A 106 21.41 11.18 -0.85
CA TRP A 106 20.10 11.08 -1.49
C TRP A 106 20.18 10.64 -2.96
N ARG A 107 21.12 11.20 -3.74
CA ARG A 107 21.37 10.78 -5.13
C ARG A 107 21.74 9.30 -5.23
N LYS A 108 22.53 8.78 -4.28
CA LYS A 108 22.91 7.36 -4.28
C LYS A 108 21.77 6.41 -3.90
N PHE A 109 20.81 6.86 -3.11
CA PHE A 109 19.62 6.08 -2.77
C PHE A 109 18.58 6.09 -3.90
N ALA A 110 18.35 7.24 -4.56
CA ALA A 110 17.43 7.35 -5.69
C ALA A 110 17.83 6.46 -6.89
N VAL A 111 19.14 6.28 -7.13
CA VAL A 111 19.65 5.40 -8.21
C VAL A 111 19.44 3.91 -7.92
N ARG A 112 19.27 3.51 -6.65
CA ARG A 112 19.15 2.10 -6.27
C ARG A 112 17.74 1.54 -6.46
N ASP A 113 16.72 2.39 -6.48
CA ASP A 113 15.33 2.00 -6.75
C ASP A 113 15.01 1.91 -8.25
N GLY A 114 15.85 2.47 -9.13
CA GLY A 114 15.70 2.40 -10.58
C GLY A 114 16.06 1.05 -11.23
N ARG A 115 16.57 0.06 -10.48
CA ARG A 115 17.08 -1.21 -11.04
C ARG A 115 16.20 -2.43 -10.83
N ALA A 116 14.96 -2.25 -10.39
CA ALA A 116 13.94 -3.31 -10.32
C ALA A 116 12.95 -3.29 -11.50
N ALA A 117 13.16 -2.44 -12.51
CA ALA A 117 12.44 -2.52 -13.77
C ALA A 117 12.98 -3.70 -14.61
N ARG A 118 12.31 -4.85 -14.47
CA ARG A 118 12.53 -6.06 -15.27
C ARG A 118 12.12 -5.79 -16.73
N PRO A 119 12.79 -6.40 -17.73
CA PRO A 119 12.59 -6.06 -19.14
C PRO A 119 11.21 -6.45 -19.68
N LEU A 120 10.75 -5.63 -20.62
CA LEU A 120 9.59 -5.80 -21.50
C LEU A 120 9.54 -7.21 -22.12
N SER A 121 8.38 -7.85 -22.02
CA SER A 121 7.98 -8.98 -22.88
C SER A 121 7.00 -8.46 -23.93
N PRO A 122 7.14 -8.84 -25.21
CA PRO A 122 6.38 -8.26 -26.31
C PRO A 122 5.05 -8.97 -26.55
N MET A 123 4.05 -8.18 -26.97
CA MET A 123 2.82 -8.55 -27.69
C MET A 123 1.94 -9.65 -27.09
N GLU A 124 0.82 -9.21 -26.51
CA GLU A 124 -0.48 -9.66 -27.01
C GLU A 124 -1.39 -8.43 -27.13
N GLU A 125 -1.61 -8.04 -28.39
CA GLU A 125 -2.70 -7.16 -28.78
C GLU A 125 -4.01 -7.87 -28.49
N ASP A 126 -4.82 -7.34 -27.58
CA ASP A 126 -6.25 -7.64 -27.57
C ASP A 126 -7.04 -6.33 -27.37
N GLN A 127 -7.34 -5.75 -28.53
CA GLN A 127 -8.59 -5.12 -28.90
C GLN A 127 -9.38 -4.37 -27.81
N SER A 128 -9.20 -3.06 -27.83
CA SER A 128 -10.28 -2.10 -28.11
C SER A 128 -11.67 -2.47 -27.60
N THR A 129 -11.93 -2.17 -26.33
CA THR A 129 -13.22 -1.60 -25.95
C THR A 129 -12.99 -0.12 -25.66
N SER A 130 -13.16 0.70 -26.70
CA SER A 130 -13.19 2.16 -26.59
C SER A 130 -14.40 2.57 -25.75
N LEU A 131 -14.17 2.78 -24.45
CA LEU A 131 -15.07 3.60 -23.65
C LEU A 131 -14.94 5.05 -24.14
N PRO A 132 -16.04 5.73 -24.46
CA PRO A 132 -15.98 7.13 -24.87
C PRO A 132 -15.34 7.93 -23.74
N ILE A 133 -14.40 8.81 -24.11
CA ILE A 133 -13.91 9.89 -23.26
C ILE A 133 -15.11 10.78 -22.98
N VAL A 134 -15.91 10.39 -21.99
CA VAL A 134 -16.78 11.30 -21.29
C VAL A 134 -15.81 12.15 -20.49
N GLU A 135 -15.64 13.38 -20.95
CA GLU A 135 -15.13 14.47 -20.12
C GLU A 135 -16.13 14.64 -18.97
N GLU A 136 -16.01 13.75 -17.98
CA GLU A 136 -16.72 13.85 -16.72
C GLU A 136 -16.22 15.12 -16.07
N VAL A 137 -17.08 16.14 -16.13
CA VAL A 137 -16.96 17.40 -15.40
C VAL A 137 -16.61 17.06 -13.95
N ILE A 138 -15.33 17.22 -13.61
CA ILE A 138 -14.86 17.09 -12.24
C ILE A 138 -15.69 18.10 -11.43
N LYS A 139 -16.39 17.61 -10.42
CA LYS A 139 -17.20 18.46 -9.55
C LYS A 139 -16.30 19.59 -9.01
N PRO A 140 -16.77 20.85 -9.02
CA PRO A 140 -15.95 21.97 -8.58
C PRO A 140 -15.43 21.70 -7.17
N GLU A 141 -14.11 21.75 -7.03
CA GLU A 141 -13.45 21.58 -5.74
C GLU A 141 -13.94 22.66 -4.79
N ALA A 142 -14.19 22.28 -3.54
CA ALA A 142 -14.73 23.21 -2.53
C ALA A 142 -13.73 24.32 -2.14
N ASP A 143 -12.43 24.10 -2.38
CA ASP A 143 -11.37 25.07 -2.12
C ASP A 143 -10.84 25.62 -3.46
N PRO A 144 -11.01 26.93 -3.74
CA PRO A 144 -10.56 27.54 -4.99
C PRO A 144 -9.03 27.46 -5.15
N ARG A 145 -8.26 27.43 -4.06
CA ARG A 145 -6.79 27.38 -4.14
C ARG A 145 -6.28 26.04 -4.67
N ILE A 146 -7.00 24.95 -4.36
CA ILE A 146 -6.66 23.62 -4.86
C ILE A 146 -7.02 23.54 -6.36
N ALA A 147 -8.15 24.14 -6.76
CA ALA A 147 -8.58 24.16 -8.15
C ALA A 147 -7.57 24.90 -9.03
N GLU A 148 -7.14 26.10 -8.59
CA GLU A 148 -6.10 26.90 -9.23
C GLU A 148 -4.77 26.15 -9.32
N ALA A 149 -4.37 25.43 -8.26
CA ALA A 149 -3.15 24.63 -8.27
C ALA A 149 -3.21 23.48 -9.31
N TRP A 150 -4.35 22.80 -9.44
CA TRP A 150 -4.50 21.76 -10.46
C TRP A 150 -4.55 22.31 -11.88
N GLU A 151 -5.13 23.49 -12.08
CA GLU A 151 -5.12 24.19 -13.36
C GLU A 151 -3.68 24.57 -13.74
N MET A 152 -2.95 25.22 -12.83
CA MET A 152 -1.55 25.56 -13.01
C MET A 152 -0.67 24.33 -13.27
N ALA A 153 -0.89 23.22 -12.55
CA ALA A 153 -0.18 21.97 -12.81
C ALA A 153 -0.41 21.45 -14.24
N GLY A 154 -1.64 21.61 -14.76
CA GLY A 154 -1.97 21.26 -16.14
C GLY A 154 -1.28 22.16 -17.17
N GLU A 155 -1.10 23.44 -16.87
CA GLU A 155 -0.38 24.39 -17.72
C GLU A 155 1.13 24.14 -17.73
N LEU A 156 1.71 23.77 -16.58
CA LEU A 156 3.14 23.49 -16.44
C LEU A 156 3.56 22.16 -17.08
N ALA A 157 2.63 21.21 -17.19
CA ALA A 157 2.90 19.83 -17.58
C ALA A 157 1.82 19.27 -18.55
N PRO A 158 1.56 19.91 -19.71
CA PRO A 158 0.46 19.56 -20.59
C PRO A 158 0.58 18.14 -21.17
N GLU A 159 1.79 17.66 -21.40
CA GLU A 159 2.07 16.29 -21.85
C GLU A 159 1.61 15.20 -20.86
N TYR A 160 1.34 15.58 -19.60
CA TYR A 160 0.92 14.66 -18.54
C TYR A 160 -0.55 14.84 -18.10
N ALA A 161 -1.37 15.54 -18.89
CA ALA A 161 -2.77 15.87 -18.55
C ALA A 161 -3.61 14.65 -18.10
N GLN A 162 -3.46 13.50 -18.74
CA GLN A 162 -4.19 12.28 -18.36
C GLN A 162 -3.79 11.77 -16.96
N ARG A 163 -2.49 11.82 -16.64
CA ARG A 163 -1.98 11.40 -15.32
C ARG A 163 -2.42 12.37 -14.23
N LEU A 164 -2.32 13.68 -14.50
CA LEU A 164 -2.78 14.73 -13.60
C LEU A 164 -4.28 14.64 -13.32
N SER A 165 -5.12 14.41 -14.34
CA SER A 165 -6.57 14.24 -14.14
C SER A 165 -6.91 13.00 -13.31
N ALA A 166 -6.16 11.90 -13.44
CA ALA A 166 -6.31 10.73 -12.59
C ALA A 166 -5.91 11.01 -11.14
N ALA A 167 -4.76 11.66 -10.93
CA ALA A 167 -4.30 12.07 -9.61
C ALA A 167 -5.31 13.00 -8.92
N ARG A 168 -5.78 14.03 -9.66
CA ARG A 168 -6.79 14.98 -9.23
C ARG A 168 -8.07 14.30 -8.75
N ARG A 169 -8.59 13.32 -9.51
CA ARG A 169 -9.80 12.57 -9.13
C ARG A 169 -9.66 11.84 -7.80
N HIS A 170 -8.51 11.22 -7.55
CA HIS A 170 -8.27 10.52 -6.27
C HIS A 170 -8.21 11.50 -5.09
N CYS A 171 -7.55 12.65 -5.26
CA CYS A 171 -7.52 13.70 -4.25
C CYS A 171 -8.90 14.30 -4.01
N ALA A 172 -9.64 14.63 -5.07
CA ALA A 172 -11.00 15.18 -4.99
C ALA A 172 -11.95 14.24 -4.24
N GLN A 173 -11.85 12.93 -4.45
CA GLN A 173 -12.66 11.94 -3.74
C GLN A 173 -12.47 12.01 -2.22
N VAL A 174 -11.23 12.21 -1.74
CA VAL A 174 -10.96 12.39 -0.30
C VAL A 174 -11.51 13.71 0.21
N LEU A 175 -11.33 14.79 -0.53
CA LEU A 175 -11.86 16.12 -0.18
C LEU A 175 -13.39 16.10 -0.05
N GLU A 176 -14.09 15.45 -0.99
CA GLU A 176 -15.54 15.28 -0.93
C GLU A 176 -15.99 14.43 0.28
N MET A 177 -15.28 13.33 0.56
CA MET A 177 -15.57 12.51 1.73
C MET A 177 -15.34 13.25 3.05
N ALA A 178 -14.37 14.16 3.10
CA ALA A 178 -14.09 15.01 4.25
C ALA A 178 -15.12 16.12 4.45
N ALA A 179 -15.73 16.62 3.37
CA ALA A 179 -16.82 17.58 3.42
C ALA A 179 -18.19 16.95 3.77
N GLY A 180 -18.30 15.61 3.72
CA GLY A 180 -19.51 14.83 4.01
C GLY A 180 -19.82 14.65 5.51
N GLY A 181 -20.73 13.71 5.81
CA GLY A 181 -21.31 13.41 7.15
C GLY A 181 -20.31 12.94 8.23
N PRO A 182 -20.61 11.93 9.10
CA PRO A 182 -19.63 11.53 10.11
C PRO A 182 -18.38 10.96 9.43
N VAL A 183 -17.29 11.74 9.46
CA VAL A 183 -16.02 11.44 8.78
C VAL A 183 -15.04 10.82 9.77
N GLU A 184 -14.36 9.75 9.33
CA GLU A 184 -13.22 9.19 10.05
C GLU A 184 -12.06 10.20 10.12
N TRP A 185 -11.39 10.29 11.26
CA TRP A 185 -10.30 11.24 11.47
C TRP A 185 -9.17 11.11 10.43
N SER A 186 -8.86 9.90 9.94
CA SER A 186 -7.83 9.70 8.92
C SER A 186 -8.16 10.37 7.57
N ILE A 187 -9.44 10.46 7.22
CA ILE A 187 -9.90 11.14 5.99
C ILE A 187 -9.76 12.66 6.15
N VAL A 188 -10.03 13.20 7.35
CA VAL A 188 -9.85 14.63 7.66
C VAL A 188 -8.38 15.02 7.66
N ASP A 189 -7.51 14.15 8.17
CA ASP A 189 -6.07 14.36 8.12
C ASP A 189 -5.55 14.31 6.67
N CYS A 190 -6.03 13.34 5.89
CA CYS A 190 -5.64 13.20 4.50
C CYS A 190 -6.13 14.40 3.66
N SER A 191 -7.34 14.89 3.89
CA SER A 191 -7.83 16.10 3.22
C SER A 191 -7.01 17.33 3.59
N THR A 192 -6.70 17.52 4.87
CA THR A 192 -5.86 18.63 5.34
C THR A 192 -4.45 18.56 4.74
N PHE A 193 -3.89 17.36 4.63
CA PHE A 193 -2.61 17.13 3.97
C PHE A 193 -2.66 17.51 2.48
N ILE A 194 -3.70 17.08 1.76
CA ILE A 194 -3.90 17.41 0.32
C ILE A 194 -4.03 18.93 0.14
N SER A 195 -4.90 19.58 0.91
CA SER A 195 -5.18 21.01 0.81
C SER A 195 -3.97 21.91 1.04
N ARG A 196 -2.96 21.42 1.78
CA ARG A 196 -1.69 22.14 1.97
C ARG A 196 -0.65 21.76 0.92
N THR A 197 -0.45 20.47 0.72
CA THR A 197 0.71 19.96 -0.02
C THR A 197 0.57 20.15 -1.52
N VAL A 198 -0.64 20.03 -2.09
CA VAL A 198 -0.83 20.18 -3.55
C VAL A 198 -0.51 21.62 -4.00
N PRO A 199 -1.11 22.68 -3.41
CA PRO A 199 -0.74 24.05 -3.78
C PRO A 199 0.74 24.38 -3.55
N ASP A 200 1.33 23.91 -2.44
CA ASP A 200 2.74 24.15 -2.12
C ASP A 200 3.68 23.48 -3.13
N ALA A 201 3.40 22.23 -3.53
CA ALA A 201 4.20 21.51 -4.53
C ALA A 201 4.13 22.18 -5.91
N VAL A 202 2.93 22.57 -6.35
CA VAL A 202 2.73 23.22 -7.65
C VAL A 202 3.38 24.59 -7.68
N SER A 203 3.20 25.42 -6.66
CA SER A 203 3.81 26.75 -6.59
C SER A 203 5.35 26.68 -6.54
N THR A 204 5.91 25.70 -5.82
CA THR A 204 7.35 25.46 -5.80
C THR A 204 7.88 25.04 -7.17
N ALA A 205 7.20 24.10 -7.84
CA ALA A 205 7.60 23.67 -9.18
C ALA A 205 7.48 24.82 -10.20
N ALA A 206 6.40 25.61 -10.13
CA ALA A 206 6.22 26.79 -10.97
C ALA A 206 7.39 27.77 -10.82
N ALA A 207 7.77 28.09 -9.58
CA ALA A 207 8.88 28.99 -9.30
C ALA A 207 10.21 28.45 -9.84
N LEU A 208 10.48 27.15 -9.71
CA LEU A 208 11.69 26.52 -10.26
C LEU A 208 11.69 26.54 -11.80
N MET A 209 10.54 26.38 -12.44
CA MET A 209 10.42 26.35 -13.90
C MET A 209 10.58 27.72 -14.57
N MET A 210 10.34 28.82 -13.85
CA MET A 210 10.43 30.18 -14.40
C MET A 210 11.83 30.50 -14.94
N ASP A 211 12.87 30.09 -14.21
CA ASP A 211 14.28 30.38 -14.56
C ASP A 211 14.99 29.22 -15.26
N ALA A 212 14.31 28.07 -15.39
CA ALA A 212 14.88 26.84 -15.94
C ALA A 212 14.94 26.87 -17.49
N ASP A 213 15.89 26.11 -18.05
CA ASP A 213 15.92 25.85 -19.49
C ASP A 213 14.83 24.86 -19.93
N HIS A 214 14.65 24.66 -21.24
CA HIS A 214 13.56 23.82 -21.73
C HIS A 214 13.68 22.34 -21.28
N SER A 215 14.91 21.81 -21.20
CA SER A 215 15.15 20.43 -20.80
C SER A 215 14.93 20.21 -19.31
N GLU A 216 15.34 21.19 -18.49
CA GLU A 216 15.14 21.22 -17.06
C GLU A 216 13.66 21.40 -16.72
N ARG A 217 12.92 22.25 -17.44
CA ARG A 217 11.47 22.37 -17.30
C ARG A 217 10.75 21.05 -17.52
N SER A 218 11.08 20.32 -18.58
CA SER A 218 10.48 19.00 -18.83
C SER A 218 10.82 17.99 -17.71
N SER A 219 12.05 18.03 -17.17
CA SER A 219 12.43 17.20 -16.02
C SER A 219 11.62 17.56 -14.78
N LEU A 220 11.54 18.84 -14.44
CA LEU A 220 10.78 19.36 -13.30
C LEU A 220 9.27 19.06 -13.44
N ALA A 221 8.73 19.08 -14.66
CA ALA A 221 7.33 18.75 -14.93
C ALA A 221 7.06 17.26 -14.66
N GLY A 222 7.98 16.40 -15.10
CA GLY A 222 7.94 14.97 -14.76
C GLY A 222 8.01 14.72 -13.25
N GLU A 223 8.89 15.43 -12.54
CA GLU A 223 9.02 15.32 -11.07
C GLU A 223 7.76 15.80 -10.33
N LEU A 224 7.21 16.96 -10.70
CA LEU A 224 5.95 17.47 -10.15
C LEU A 224 4.82 16.45 -10.31
N VAL A 225 4.67 15.87 -11.51
CA VAL A 225 3.63 14.87 -11.78
C VAL A 225 3.82 13.64 -10.89
N VAL A 226 5.05 13.15 -10.72
CA VAL A 226 5.34 12.01 -9.85
C VAL A 226 4.97 12.31 -8.39
N ASP A 227 5.26 13.51 -7.90
CA ASP A 227 4.92 13.88 -6.53
C ASP A 227 3.40 14.05 -6.33
N LEU A 228 2.69 14.63 -7.30
CA LEU A 228 1.23 14.71 -7.28
C LEU A 228 0.57 13.31 -7.34
N GLU A 229 1.13 12.38 -8.10
CA GLU A 229 0.68 10.98 -8.12
C GLU A 229 0.93 10.26 -6.78
N ARG A 230 2.03 10.54 -6.09
CA ARG A 230 2.29 10.00 -4.75
C ARG A 230 1.26 10.50 -3.74
N ILE A 231 0.92 11.78 -3.79
CA ILE A 231 -0.15 12.36 -2.97
C ILE A 231 -1.49 11.66 -3.27
N ALA A 232 -1.80 11.47 -4.55
CA ALA A 232 -3.02 10.79 -5.00
C ALA A 232 -3.07 9.30 -4.60
N SER A 233 -1.94 8.59 -4.62
CA SER A 233 -1.85 7.20 -4.15
C SER A 233 -2.23 7.08 -2.68
N ARG A 234 -1.70 7.98 -1.83
CA ARG A 234 -2.08 8.04 -0.41
C ARG A 234 -3.57 8.33 -0.24
N ALA A 235 -4.12 9.26 -1.00
CA ALA A 235 -5.56 9.56 -0.97
C ALA A 235 -6.40 8.31 -1.30
N ARG A 236 -6.00 7.56 -2.34
CA ARG A 236 -6.65 6.31 -2.75
C ARG A 236 -6.56 5.22 -1.66
N GLU A 237 -5.42 5.09 -1.00
CA GLU A 237 -5.23 4.11 0.08
C GLU A 237 -6.19 4.35 1.25
N GLU A 238 -6.43 5.62 1.62
CA GLU A 238 -7.39 5.99 2.65
C GLU A 238 -8.83 5.69 2.22
N VAL A 239 -9.20 5.99 0.97
CA VAL A 239 -10.52 5.63 0.41
C VAL A 239 -10.73 4.11 0.47
N ASP A 240 -9.74 3.33 0.03
CA ASP A 240 -9.83 1.88 0.01
C ASP A 240 -9.80 1.28 1.42
N SER A 241 -9.07 1.90 2.35
CA SER A 241 -9.08 1.55 3.78
C SER A 241 -10.50 1.70 4.35
N ARG A 242 -11.11 2.87 4.19
CA ARG A 242 -12.48 3.14 4.62
C ARG A 242 -13.47 2.16 3.98
N ARG A 243 -13.34 1.89 2.68
CA ARG A 243 -14.17 0.92 1.97
C ARG A 243 -14.02 -0.50 2.55
N ARG A 244 -12.81 -0.91 2.94
CA ARG A 244 -12.57 -2.19 3.63
C ARG A 244 -13.24 -2.21 5.01
N GLN A 245 -13.12 -1.14 5.78
CA GLN A 245 -13.76 -1.04 7.09
C GLN A 245 -15.30 -1.15 7.01
N LEU A 246 -15.92 -0.44 6.07
CA LEU A 246 -17.36 -0.51 5.82
C LEU A 246 -17.80 -1.92 5.37
N ARG A 247 -17.01 -2.60 4.55
CA ARG A 247 -17.28 -3.99 4.16
C ARG A 247 -17.20 -4.94 5.35
N ASN A 248 -16.21 -4.75 6.22
CA ASN A 248 -16.05 -5.57 7.42
C ASN A 248 -17.21 -5.33 8.41
N SER A 249 -17.61 -4.07 8.63
CA SER A 249 -18.75 -3.76 9.50
C SER A 249 -20.06 -4.35 8.97
N TRP A 250 -20.29 -4.26 7.65
CA TRP A 250 -21.44 -4.91 7.00
C TRP A 250 -21.44 -6.43 7.18
N HIS A 251 -20.27 -7.07 7.06
CA HIS A 251 -20.15 -8.50 7.29
C HIS A 251 -20.55 -8.87 8.72
N VAL A 252 -20.12 -8.10 9.74
CA VAL A 252 -20.50 -8.33 11.14
C VAL A 252 -22.01 -8.23 11.33
N ILE A 253 -22.65 -7.22 10.75
CA ILE A 253 -24.12 -7.05 10.82
C ILE A 253 -24.81 -8.26 10.19
N ARG A 254 -24.37 -8.68 9.00
CA ARG A 254 -24.95 -9.85 8.29
C ARG A 254 -24.81 -11.14 9.11
N THR A 255 -23.65 -11.37 9.73
CA THR A 255 -23.44 -12.52 10.62
C THR A 255 -24.34 -12.45 11.85
N HIS A 256 -24.50 -11.26 12.46
CA HIS A 256 -25.39 -11.09 13.60
C HIS A 256 -26.85 -11.42 13.25
N ILE A 257 -27.36 -10.89 12.13
CA ILE A 257 -28.70 -11.18 11.63
C ILE A 257 -28.89 -12.68 11.45
N ALA A 258 -27.97 -13.34 10.71
CA ALA A 258 -28.04 -14.77 10.47
C ALA A 258 -28.06 -15.59 11.77
N SER A 259 -27.26 -15.21 12.78
CA SER A 259 -27.22 -15.90 14.08
C SER A 259 -28.51 -15.77 14.88
N ARG A 260 -29.21 -14.63 14.77
CA ARG A 260 -30.48 -14.39 15.46
C ARG A 260 -31.61 -15.13 14.78
N THR A 261 -31.72 -15.01 13.45
CA THR A 261 -32.79 -15.64 12.69
C THR A 261 -32.70 -17.17 12.67
N ALA A 262 -31.49 -17.75 12.75
CA ALA A 262 -31.33 -19.20 12.80
C ALA A 262 -31.78 -19.81 14.15
N ARG A 263 -31.70 -19.03 15.25
CA ARG A 263 -32.08 -19.48 16.59
C ARG A 263 -33.59 -19.47 16.81
N ASP A 264 -34.30 -18.57 16.14
CA ASP A 264 -35.77 -18.49 16.22
C ASP A 264 -36.47 -19.54 15.32
N ALA A 265 -35.71 -20.24 14.46
CA ALA A 265 -36.21 -21.28 13.55
C ALA A 265 -36.03 -22.71 14.07
N SER A 266 -35.43 -22.89 15.26
CA SER A 266 -35.19 -24.17 15.95
C SER A 266 -36.00 -24.29 17.22
#